data_AF-A0A535KM33-F1
#
_entry.id   AF-A0A535KM33-F1
#
_cell.length_a   1.000
_cell.length_b   1.000
_cell.length_c   1.000
_cell.angle_alpha   90.00
_cell.angle_beta   90.00
_cell.angle_gamma   90.00
#
_symmetry.space_group_name_H-M   'P 1'
#
loop_
_entity.id
_entity.type
_entity.pdbx_description
1 polymer ?
#
loop_
_entity_poly.entity_id
_entity_poly.type
_entity_poly.pdbx_seq_one_letter_code
_entity_poly.pdbx_strand_id
1 'polypeptide(L)'
;MPVVLVVDDGAANRELIRLYLSSIDCEVRLAVDGVSALAMIEADPPDLVLLDVRMPRMDGYEVCRRIKAMPRGRLLPVVMITGLSQTAHRVAALEAGADDFMAKPVEGAELIARVRSALRLKELYNTLDGAEHVIFSLATAVEAKDSFTERHTQRVGESARFIGEMLGLSGPTLDVLYRGGIIHDIGKIGVLDSILHKPGPLDASEVPMMQAHVAIGESIVRPLRSTSGLLPIIRHHHERFDGLGYPDGLRAREIPRAARIVSVCDAFDALVNDRPYRLRRSTEEAVAVLRAGAGTQWDPEAVDLLASQLPAIQHLGAA
;
A
#
# COMPACT_ATOMS: atom_id res chain seq x y z
N MET A 1 15.60 -17.20 7.32
CA MET A 1 16.90 -17.25 6.60
C MET A 1 16.62 -16.83 5.17
N PRO A 2 17.37 -15.86 4.61
CA PRO A 2 17.10 -15.35 3.27
C PRO A 2 17.31 -16.41 2.19
N VAL A 3 16.51 -16.36 1.13
CA VAL A 3 16.58 -17.29 0.00
C VAL A 3 17.20 -16.62 -1.22
N VAL A 4 18.28 -17.20 -1.75
CA VAL A 4 18.93 -16.76 -2.99
C VAL A 4 18.64 -17.77 -4.09
N LEU A 5 17.96 -17.33 -5.16
CA LEU A 5 17.73 -18.13 -6.36
C LEU A 5 18.86 -17.89 -7.37
N VAL A 6 19.58 -18.96 -7.73
CA VAL A 6 20.64 -18.94 -8.75
C VAL A 6 20.10 -19.55 -10.03
N VAL A 7 20.11 -18.76 -11.10
CA VAL A 7 19.60 -19.15 -12.43
C VAL A 7 20.74 -19.11 -13.42
N ASP A 8 21.17 -20.27 -13.91
CA ASP A 8 22.22 -20.42 -14.92
C ASP A 8 22.00 -21.78 -15.61
N ASP A 9 22.26 -21.90 -16.91
CA ASP A 9 22.09 -23.16 -17.64
C ASP A 9 23.24 -24.16 -17.37
N GLY A 10 24.43 -23.66 -17.03
CA GLY A 10 25.60 -24.45 -16.67
C GLY A 10 25.55 -25.00 -15.24
N ALA A 11 25.49 -26.33 -15.11
CA ALA A 11 25.50 -27.00 -13.80
C ALA A 11 26.74 -26.66 -12.95
N ALA A 12 27.91 -26.59 -13.58
CA ALA A 12 29.15 -26.21 -12.89
C ALA A 12 29.11 -24.78 -12.32
N ASN A 13 28.49 -23.83 -13.03
CA ASN A 13 28.35 -22.45 -12.57
C ASN A 13 27.43 -22.36 -11.36
N ARG A 14 26.28 -23.05 -11.40
CA ARG A 14 25.33 -23.10 -10.28
C ARG A 14 25.98 -23.67 -9.03
N GLU A 15 26.75 -24.75 -9.17
CA GLU A 15 27.45 -25.37 -8.05
C GLU A 15 28.59 -24.50 -7.50
N LEU A 16 29.33 -23.82 -8.38
CA LEU A 16 30.37 -22.87 -7.97
C LEU A 16 29.79 -21.70 -7.17
N ILE A 17 28.70 -21.10 -7.66
CA ILE A 17 28.01 -20.00 -6.96
C ILE A 17 27.49 -20.51 -5.61
N ARG A 18 26.83 -21.67 -5.57
CA ARG A 18 26.36 -22.28 -4.31
C ARG A 18 27.50 -22.47 -3.30
N LEU A 19 28.67 -22.91 -3.75
CA LEU A 19 29.85 -23.06 -2.91
C LEU A 19 30.31 -21.71 -2.33
N TYR A 20 30.40 -20.66 -3.14
CA TYR A 20 30.76 -19.33 -2.64
C TYR A 20 29.75 -18.79 -1.62
N LEU A 21 28.46 -19.04 -1.86
CA LEU A 21 27.38 -18.60 -0.97
C LEU A 21 27.29 -19.40 0.33
N SER A 22 27.97 -20.55 0.46
CA SER A 22 28.01 -21.30 1.73
C SER A 22 28.63 -20.52 2.91
N SER A 23 29.36 -19.44 2.61
CA SER A 23 29.91 -18.50 3.61
C SER A 23 28.91 -17.43 4.08
N ILE A 24 27.70 -17.43 3.54
CA ILE A 24 26.61 -16.52 3.85
C ILE A 24 25.48 -17.37 4.45
N ASP A 25 24.84 -16.85 5.50
CA ASP A 25 23.68 -17.49 6.13
C ASP A 25 22.43 -17.30 5.24
N CYS A 26 22.37 -18.07 4.16
CA CYS A 26 21.27 -18.05 3.19
C CYS A 26 20.95 -19.45 2.66
N GLU A 27 19.69 -19.66 2.31
CA GLU A 27 19.26 -20.82 1.53
C GLU A 27 19.55 -20.56 0.04
N VAL A 28 20.16 -21.52 -0.64
CA VAL A 28 20.42 -21.40 -2.09
C VAL A 28 19.49 -22.34 -2.85
N ARG A 29 18.65 -21.76 -3.71
CA ARG A 29 17.81 -22.50 -4.66
C ARG A 29 18.40 -22.38 -6.06
N LEU A 30 18.25 -23.43 -6.87
CA LEU A 30 18.86 -23.50 -8.20
C LEU A 30 17.78 -23.67 -9.27
N ALA A 31 17.86 -22.87 -10.33
CA ALA A 31 17.06 -23.00 -11.54
C ALA A 31 17.97 -23.16 -12.76
N VAL A 32 17.58 -24.02 -13.70
CA VAL A 32 18.41 -24.38 -14.86
C VAL A 32 18.14 -23.50 -16.07
N ASP A 33 17.07 -22.72 -16.05
CA ASP A 33 16.69 -21.80 -17.12
C ASP A 33 15.62 -20.80 -16.64
N GLY A 34 15.33 -19.80 -17.48
CA GLY A 34 14.37 -18.75 -17.18
C GLY A 34 12.95 -19.21 -16.91
N VAL A 35 12.48 -20.28 -17.57
CA VAL A 35 11.11 -20.79 -17.40
C VAL A 35 10.96 -21.42 -16.01
N SER A 36 11.92 -22.26 -15.61
CA SER A 36 11.94 -22.86 -14.27
C SER A 36 12.09 -21.80 -13.18
N ALA A 37 12.89 -20.76 -13.41
CA ALA A 37 13.06 -19.67 -12.46
C ALA A 37 11.77 -18.89 -12.21
N LEU A 38 11.04 -18.53 -13.27
CA LEU A 38 9.76 -17.83 -13.14
C LEU A 38 8.72 -18.67 -12.40
N ALA A 39 8.63 -19.97 -12.69
CA ALA A 39 7.72 -20.88 -11.99
C ALA A 39 8.07 -21.00 -10.49
N MET A 40 9.36 -21.04 -10.14
CA MET A 40 9.80 -21.06 -8.74
C MET A 40 9.49 -19.74 -8.03
N ILE A 41 9.71 -18.60 -8.68
CA ILE A 41 9.42 -17.28 -8.12
C ILE A 41 7.92 -17.09 -7.88
N GLU A 42 7.08 -17.58 -8.80
CA GLU A 42 5.62 -17.51 -8.66
C GLU A 42 5.09 -18.40 -7.53
N ALA A 43 5.67 -19.59 -7.36
CA ALA A 43 5.30 -20.51 -6.29
C ALA A 43 5.76 -20.03 -4.90
N ASP A 44 7.02 -19.60 -4.78
CA ASP A 44 7.60 -19.10 -3.54
C ASP A 44 8.73 -18.09 -3.82
N PRO A 45 8.46 -16.77 -3.69
CA PRO A 45 9.40 -15.72 -4.05
C PRO A 45 10.70 -15.78 -3.23
N PRO A 46 11.88 -15.72 -3.86
CA PRO A 46 13.15 -15.61 -3.15
C PRO A 46 13.40 -14.17 -2.65
N ASP A 47 14.47 -13.96 -1.90
CA ASP A 47 14.94 -12.66 -1.44
C ASP A 47 15.92 -11.98 -2.40
N LEU A 48 16.55 -12.78 -3.28
CA LEU A 48 17.49 -12.32 -4.31
C LEU A 48 17.51 -13.31 -5.47
N VAL A 49 17.60 -12.80 -6.70
CA VAL A 49 17.87 -13.61 -7.89
C VAL A 49 19.26 -13.27 -8.45
N LEU A 50 20.11 -14.28 -8.58
CA LEU A 50 21.33 -14.24 -9.36
C LEU A 50 21.05 -14.86 -10.73
N LEU A 51 21.13 -14.07 -11.79
CA LEU A 51 20.56 -14.43 -13.09
C LEU A 51 21.60 -14.37 -14.20
N ASP A 52 21.91 -15.52 -14.81
CA ASP A 52 22.71 -15.53 -16.03
C ASP A 52 21.97 -14.86 -17.19
N VAL A 53 22.71 -14.12 -18.01
CA VAL A 53 22.15 -13.44 -19.18
C VAL A 53 21.91 -14.41 -20.34
N ARG A 54 22.79 -15.39 -20.56
CA ARG A 54 22.78 -16.24 -21.76
C ARG A 54 22.27 -17.64 -21.45
N MET A 55 20.95 -17.79 -21.47
CA MET A 55 20.30 -19.08 -21.24
C MET A 55 19.47 -19.52 -22.47
N PRO A 56 19.28 -20.83 -22.67
CA PRO A 56 18.38 -21.36 -23.70
C PRO A 56 16.92 -20.98 -23.44
N ARG A 57 16.12 -20.92 -24.52
CA ARG A 57 14.67 -20.62 -24.55
C ARG A 57 14.29 -19.19 -24.15
N MET A 58 14.86 -18.66 -23.08
CA MET A 58 14.60 -17.32 -22.57
C MET A 58 15.87 -16.73 -21.98
N ASP A 59 16.28 -15.56 -22.46
CA ASP A 59 17.46 -14.86 -21.95
C ASP A 59 17.18 -14.19 -20.60
N GLY A 60 18.25 -13.84 -19.88
CA GLY A 60 18.14 -13.22 -18.55
C GLY A 60 17.49 -11.83 -18.58
N TYR A 61 17.57 -11.10 -19.69
CA TYR A 61 16.93 -9.79 -19.81
C TYR A 61 15.40 -9.94 -19.82
N GLU A 62 14.88 -10.91 -20.56
CA GLU A 62 13.46 -11.21 -20.62
C GLU A 62 12.93 -11.76 -19.29
N VAL A 63 13.69 -12.64 -18.63
CA VAL A 63 13.35 -13.11 -17.28
C VAL A 63 13.25 -11.93 -16.31
N CYS A 64 14.23 -11.03 -16.32
CA CYS A 64 14.23 -9.86 -15.44
C CYS A 64 13.02 -8.96 -15.69
N ARG A 65 12.70 -8.64 -16.96
CA ARG A 65 11.50 -7.85 -17.30
C ARG A 65 10.23 -8.50 -16.77
N ARG A 66 10.09 -9.82 -16.89
CA ARG A 66 8.92 -10.55 -16.39
C ARG A 66 8.84 -10.55 -14.86
N ILE A 67 9.97 -10.74 -14.17
CA ILE A 67 10.03 -10.60 -12.71
C ILE A 67 9.54 -9.21 -12.29
N LYS A 68 10.05 -8.15 -12.94
CA LYS A 68 9.72 -6.76 -12.57
C LYS A 68 8.29 -6.36 -12.94
N ALA A 69 7.65 -7.06 -13.87
CA ALA A 69 6.24 -6.87 -14.22
C ALA A 69 5.27 -7.53 -13.20
N MET A 70 5.73 -8.48 -12.38
CA MET A 70 4.91 -9.12 -11.36
C MET A 70 4.72 -8.19 -10.13
N PRO A 71 3.52 -8.09 -9.53
CA PRO A 71 3.30 -7.25 -8.35
C PRO A 71 4.26 -7.56 -7.20
N ARG A 72 4.53 -8.85 -6.92
CA ARG A 72 5.46 -9.31 -5.89
C ARG A 72 6.93 -9.32 -6.33
N GLY A 73 7.20 -9.23 -7.63
CA GLY A 73 8.56 -9.25 -8.20
C GLY A 73 9.15 -7.87 -8.47
N ARG A 74 8.34 -6.81 -8.42
CA ARG A 74 8.77 -5.42 -8.68
C ARG A 74 9.96 -4.98 -7.81
N LEU A 75 9.96 -5.36 -6.54
CA LEU A 75 11.01 -5.02 -5.57
C LEU A 75 11.98 -6.18 -5.28
N LEU A 76 11.84 -7.31 -5.99
CA LEU A 76 12.76 -8.44 -5.86
C LEU A 76 14.11 -8.06 -6.47
N PRO A 77 15.21 -8.03 -5.69
CA PRO A 77 16.52 -7.73 -6.24
C PRO A 77 16.96 -8.77 -7.27
N VAL A 78 17.41 -8.30 -8.43
CA VAL A 78 17.97 -9.13 -9.51
C VAL A 78 19.37 -8.65 -9.82
N VAL A 79 20.36 -9.52 -9.61
CA VAL A 79 21.76 -9.29 -9.99
C VAL A 79 22.06 -10.14 -11.22
N MET A 80 22.35 -9.49 -12.34
CA MET A 80 22.68 -10.19 -13.58
C MET A 80 24.14 -10.62 -13.62
N ILE A 81 24.41 -11.86 -14.02
CA ILE A 81 25.75 -12.39 -14.25
C ILE A 81 25.96 -12.49 -15.77
N THR A 82 26.93 -11.77 -16.30
CA THR A 82 27.13 -11.64 -17.74
C THR A 82 28.58 -11.92 -18.15
N GLY A 83 28.78 -12.73 -19.19
CA GLY A 83 30.09 -12.92 -19.82
C GLY A 83 30.44 -11.85 -20.86
N LEU A 84 29.66 -10.78 -20.97
CA LEU A 84 29.79 -9.79 -22.03
C LEU A 84 30.40 -8.49 -21.47
N SER A 85 31.66 -8.24 -21.80
CA SER A 85 32.48 -7.14 -21.27
C SER A 85 32.19 -5.76 -21.88
N GLN A 86 31.13 -5.60 -22.68
CA GLN A 86 30.80 -4.33 -23.34
C GLN A 86 29.76 -3.51 -22.57
N THR A 87 29.95 -2.19 -22.56
CA THR A 87 29.03 -1.19 -21.97
C THR A 87 27.57 -1.38 -22.41
N ALA A 88 27.33 -1.81 -23.66
CA ALA A 88 25.99 -2.04 -24.19
C ALA A 88 25.18 -3.09 -23.39
N HIS A 89 25.83 -4.15 -22.90
CA HIS A 89 25.15 -5.19 -22.13
C HIS A 89 24.79 -4.76 -20.71
N ARG A 90 25.55 -3.81 -20.15
CA ARG A 90 25.26 -3.19 -18.85
C ARG A 90 24.06 -2.25 -18.95
N VAL A 91 23.97 -1.48 -20.04
CA VAL A 91 22.81 -0.63 -20.33
C VAL A 91 21.56 -1.49 -20.48
N ALA A 92 21.61 -2.55 -21.28
CA ALA A 92 20.49 -3.47 -21.45
C ALA A 92 20.04 -4.14 -20.13
N ALA A 93 20.96 -4.42 -19.21
CA ALA A 93 20.64 -4.96 -17.90
C ALA A 93 19.84 -3.98 -17.05
N LEU A 94 20.27 -2.71 -17.02
CA LEU A 94 19.57 -1.64 -16.30
C LEU A 94 18.19 -1.35 -16.91
N GLU A 95 18.09 -1.31 -18.24
CA GLU A 95 16.82 -1.11 -18.95
C GLU A 95 15.84 -2.27 -18.75
N ALA A 96 16.33 -3.49 -18.54
CA ALA A 96 15.52 -4.65 -18.16
C ALA A 96 15.03 -4.59 -16.70
N GLY A 97 15.57 -3.68 -15.89
CA GLY A 97 15.21 -3.49 -14.48
C GLY A 97 16.12 -4.20 -13.49
N ALA A 98 17.30 -4.69 -13.89
CA ALA A 98 18.26 -5.28 -12.97
C ALA A 98 18.75 -4.25 -11.94
N ASP A 99 18.89 -4.68 -10.69
CA ASP A 99 19.37 -3.84 -9.60
C ASP A 99 20.90 -3.74 -9.59
N ASP A 100 21.57 -4.76 -10.12
CA ASP A 100 23.02 -4.79 -10.26
C ASP A 100 23.45 -5.81 -11.34
N PHE A 101 24.74 -5.81 -11.69
CA PHE A 101 25.32 -6.79 -12.60
C PHE A 101 26.76 -7.16 -12.20
N MET A 102 27.22 -8.32 -12.65
CA MET A 102 28.56 -8.86 -12.43
C MET A 102 29.10 -9.52 -13.70
N ALA A 103 30.41 -9.41 -13.92
CA ALA A 103 31.06 -10.05 -15.06
C ALA A 103 31.39 -11.53 -14.77
N LYS A 104 31.42 -12.38 -15.81
CA LYS A 104 32.08 -13.69 -15.77
C LYS A 104 33.57 -13.54 -16.16
N PRO A 105 34.50 -14.31 -15.56
CA PRO A 105 34.26 -15.35 -14.55
C PRO A 105 33.84 -14.76 -13.19
N VAL A 106 33.01 -15.51 -12.46
CA VAL A 106 32.48 -15.07 -11.16
C VAL A 106 33.59 -15.18 -10.11
N GLU A 107 34.00 -14.05 -9.56
CA GLU A 107 34.95 -14.00 -8.45
C GLU A 107 34.20 -14.09 -7.11
N GLY A 108 34.59 -15.06 -6.26
CA GLY A 108 33.87 -15.37 -5.03
C GLY A 108 33.74 -14.17 -4.07
N ALA A 109 34.80 -13.36 -3.93
CA ALA A 109 34.78 -12.18 -3.06
C ALA A 109 33.81 -11.09 -3.58
N GLU A 110 33.76 -10.87 -4.89
CA GLU A 110 32.83 -9.92 -5.51
C GLU A 110 31.39 -10.40 -5.35
N LEU A 111 31.14 -11.70 -5.60
CA LEU A 111 29.83 -12.31 -5.42
C LEU A 111 29.31 -12.15 -4.00
N ILE A 112 30.12 -12.46 -3.00
CA ILE A 112 29.72 -12.33 -1.59
C ILE A 112 29.37 -10.87 -1.26
N ALA A 113 30.17 -9.92 -1.73
CA ALA A 113 29.91 -8.49 -1.50
C ALA A 113 28.58 -8.04 -2.12
N ARG A 114 28.31 -8.42 -3.37
CA ARG A 114 27.07 -8.05 -4.07
C ARG A 114 25.84 -8.70 -3.45
N VAL A 115 25.92 -9.99 -3.10
CA VAL A 115 24.81 -10.70 -2.42
C VAL A 115 24.49 -10.04 -1.09
N ARG A 116 25.48 -9.72 -0.26
CA ARG A 116 25.25 -9.01 1.01
C ARG A 116 24.59 -7.65 0.79
N SER A 117 25.05 -6.89 -0.20
CA SER A 117 24.46 -5.59 -0.54
C SER A 117 22.99 -5.71 -0.98
N ALA A 118 22.70 -6.67 -1.86
CA ALA A 118 21.36 -6.89 -2.38
C ALA A 118 20.39 -7.43 -1.31
N LEU A 119 20.84 -8.34 -0.45
CA LEU A 119 20.04 -8.82 0.69
C LEU A 119 19.74 -7.71 1.71
N ARG A 120 20.70 -6.81 1.96
CA ARG A 120 20.46 -5.62 2.80
C ARG A 120 19.41 -4.71 2.19
N LEU A 121 19.44 -4.52 0.87
CA LEU A 121 18.43 -3.73 0.15
C LEU A 121 17.04 -4.39 0.23
N LYS A 122 16.97 -5.73 0.13
CA LYS A 122 15.73 -6.49 0.37
C LYS A 122 15.22 -6.31 1.79
N GLU A 123 16.09 -6.37 2.80
CA GLU A 123 15.72 -6.17 4.20
C GLU A 123 15.15 -4.77 4.45
N LEU A 124 15.73 -3.73 3.82
CA LEU A 124 15.20 -2.37 3.88
C LEU A 124 13.81 -2.26 3.25
N TYR A 125 13.57 -2.91 2.09
CA TYR A 125 12.24 -2.96 1.49
C TYR A 125 11.24 -3.72 2.36
N ASN A 126 11.61 -4.87 2.92
CA ASN A 126 10.74 -5.62 3.83
C ASN A 126 10.41 -4.80 5.10
N THR A 127 11.35 -3.98 5.60
CA THR A 127 11.12 -3.09 6.74
C THR A 127 10.11 -1.98 6.40
N LEU A 128 10.17 -1.46 5.17
CA LEU A 128 9.21 -0.48 4.67
C LEU A 128 7.79 -1.08 4.58
N ASP A 129 7.68 -2.31 4.09
CA ASP A 129 6.42 -3.07 4.06
C ASP A 129 5.91 -3.41 5.48
N GLY A 130 6.82 -3.63 6.45
CA GLY A 130 6.48 -3.98 7.83
C GLY A 130 5.71 -2.87 8.58
N ALA A 131 6.11 -1.61 8.46
CA ALA A 131 5.40 -0.50 9.10
C ALA A 131 3.98 -0.32 8.53
N GLU A 132 3.84 -0.50 7.22
CA GLU A 132 2.55 -0.46 6.53
C GLU A 132 1.63 -1.59 7.01
N HIS A 133 2.15 -2.82 7.08
CA HIS A 133 1.42 -3.98 7.62
C HIS A 133 0.96 -3.77 9.06
N VAL A 134 1.76 -3.14 9.91
CA VAL A 134 1.39 -2.84 11.31
C VAL A 134 0.23 -1.85 11.35
N ILE A 135 0.27 -0.75 10.60
CA ILE A 135 -0.82 0.23 10.58
C ILE A 135 -2.12 -0.42 10.08
N PHE A 136 -2.06 -1.19 9.00
CA PHE A 136 -3.26 -1.85 8.48
C PHE A 136 -3.82 -2.90 9.44
N SER A 137 -2.95 -3.64 10.12
CA SER A 137 -3.37 -4.60 11.14
C SER A 137 -4.03 -3.91 12.34
N LEU A 138 -3.52 -2.73 12.74
CA LEU A 138 -4.15 -1.89 13.76
C LEU A 138 -5.50 -1.34 13.28
N ALA A 139 -5.60 -0.88 12.04
CA ALA A 139 -6.87 -0.42 11.45
C ALA A 139 -7.92 -1.54 11.45
N THR A 140 -7.54 -2.76 11.08
CA THR A 140 -8.42 -3.95 11.18
C THR A 140 -8.83 -4.25 12.62
N ALA A 141 -7.91 -4.13 13.59
CA ALA A 141 -8.24 -4.33 15.01
C ALA A 141 -9.19 -3.27 15.55
N VAL A 142 -9.04 -2.01 15.11
CA VAL A 142 -9.96 -0.91 15.44
C VAL A 142 -11.32 -1.13 14.81
N GLU A 143 -11.37 -1.55 13.56
CA GLU A 143 -12.63 -1.88 12.87
C GLU A 143 -13.36 -3.05 13.55
N ALA A 144 -12.65 -4.07 14.04
CA ALA A 144 -13.24 -5.16 14.81
C ALA A 144 -13.74 -4.73 16.20
N LYS A 145 -13.15 -3.67 16.78
CA LYS A 145 -13.58 -3.06 18.04
C LYS A 145 -14.80 -2.17 17.82
N ASP A 146 -14.85 -1.45 16.70
CA ASP A 146 -15.98 -0.62 16.31
C ASP A 146 -17.15 -1.51 15.87
N SER A 147 -18.39 -1.20 16.24
CA SER A 147 -19.54 -2.09 15.98
C SER A 147 -20.00 -2.10 14.50
N PHE A 148 -19.09 -1.79 13.58
CA PHE A 148 -19.40 -1.63 12.15
C PHE A 148 -19.41 -2.97 11.41
N THR A 149 -20.07 -2.94 10.25
CA THR A 149 -20.09 -4.06 9.31
C THR A 149 -18.68 -4.39 8.84
N GLU A 150 -18.40 -5.68 8.58
CA GLU A 150 -17.15 -6.08 7.96
C GLU A 150 -16.88 -5.23 6.70
N ARG A 151 -15.67 -4.66 6.60
CA ARG A 151 -15.10 -3.98 5.41
C ARG A 151 -15.51 -2.51 5.17
N HIS A 152 -15.99 -1.77 6.18
CA HIS A 152 -16.22 -0.32 6.07
C HIS A 152 -14.96 0.42 5.60
N THR A 153 -13.83 0.19 6.27
CA THR A 153 -12.58 0.91 5.99
C THR A 153 -12.10 0.67 4.55
N GLN A 154 -12.29 -0.55 4.04
CA GLN A 154 -11.97 -0.93 2.65
C GLN A 154 -12.84 -0.18 1.65
N ARG A 155 -14.17 -0.16 1.84
CA ARG A 155 -15.11 0.54 0.93
C ARG A 155 -14.82 2.04 0.88
N VAL A 156 -14.49 2.66 2.01
CA VAL A 156 -14.09 4.08 2.06
C VAL A 156 -12.80 4.30 1.27
N GLY A 157 -11.78 3.47 1.46
CA GLY A 157 -10.51 3.56 0.72
C GLY A 157 -10.70 3.39 -0.79
N GLU A 158 -11.45 2.38 -1.22
CA GLU A 158 -11.73 2.10 -2.64
C GLU A 158 -12.52 3.24 -3.29
N SER A 159 -13.56 3.71 -2.62
CA SER A 159 -14.37 4.85 -3.09
C SER A 159 -13.52 6.11 -3.21
N ALA A 160 -12.69 6.41 -2.20
CA ALA A 160 -11.84 7.59 -2.21
C ALA A 160 -10.80 7.55 -3.35
N ARG A 161 -10.17 6.40 -3.57
CA ARG A 161 -9.25 6.18 -4.68
C ARG A 161 -9.94 6.41 -6.02
N PHE A 162 -11.10 5.80 -6.21
CA PHE A 162 -11.86 5.90 -7.45
C PHE A 162 -12.30 7.35 -7.73
N ILE A 163 -12.80 8.08 -6.72
CA ILE A 163 -13.10 9.51 -6.84
C ILE A 163 -11.85 10.31 -7.22
N GLY A 164 -10.70 10.00 -6.61
CA GLY A 164 -9.43 10.63 -6.95
C GLY A 164 -9.01 10.41 -8.40
N GLU A 165 -9.24 9.20 -8.93
CA GLU A 165 -8.95 8.85 -10.33
C GLU A 165 -9.82 9.67 -11.29
N MET A 166 -11.11 9.79 -10.99
CA MET A 166 -12.04 10.60 -11.78
C MET A 166 -11.72 12.11 -11.72
N LEU A 167 -11.04 12.58 -10.68
CA LEU A 167 -10.49 13.94 -10.58
C LEU A 167 -9.14 14.12 -11.29
N GLY A 168 -8.60 13.07 -11.93
CA GLY A 168 -7.31 13.10 -12.61
C GLY A 168 -6.10 13.21 -11.67
N LEU A 169 -6.22 12.72 -10.43
CA LEU A 169 -5.10 12.73 -9.47
C LEU A 169 -4.03 11.70 -9.85
N SER A 170 -2.77 12.02 -9.51
CA SER A 170 -1.62 11.15 -9.81
C SER A 170 -1.65 9.84 -9.02
N GLY A 171 -1.04 8.78 -9.55
CA GLY A 171 -0.91 7.47 -8.87
C GLY A 171 -0.47 7.55 -7.40
N PRO A 172 0.59 8.30 -7.03
CA PRO A 172 0.97 8.49 -5.63
C PRO A 172 -0.13 9.11 -4.75
N THR A 173 -0.93 10.03 -5.29
CA THR A 173 -2.07 10.62 -4.58
C THR A 173 -3.24 9.63 -4.45
N LEU A 174 -3.46 8.78 -5.44
CA LEU A 174 -4.47 7.71 -5.39
C LEU A 174 -4.13 6.70 -4.30
N ASP A 175 -2.85 6.34 -4.14
CA ASP A 175 -2.40 5.47 -3.05
C ASP A 175 -2.60 6.14 -1.69
N VAL A 176 -2.34 7.44 -1.56
CA VAL A 176 -2.63 8.20 -0.33
C VAL A 176 -4.13 8.19 0.01
N LEU A 177 -5.01 8.35 -0.99
CA LEU A 177 -6.47 8.29 -0.78
C LEU A 177 -6.92 6.91 -0.33
N TYR A 178 -6.46 5.85 -1.01
CA TYR A 178 -6.80 4.48 -0.65
C TYR A 178 -6.37 4.14 0.77
N ARG A 179 -5.09 4.36 1.07
CA ARG A 179 -4.50 4.03 2.37
C ARG A 179 -5.07 4.90 3.48
N GLY A 180 -5.22 6.20 3.21
CA GLY A 180 -5.82 7.15 4.15
C GLY A 180 -7.26 6.84 4.49
N GLY A 181 -8.07 6.41 3.51
CA GLY A 181 -9.44 5.97 3.73
C GLY A 181 -9.54 4.73 4.63
N ILE A 182 -8.58 3.80 4.55
CA ILE A 182 -8.59 2.61 5.43
C ILE A 182 -8.24 2.98 6.88
N ILE A 183 -7.30 3.91 7.08
CA ILE A 183 -6.72 4.16 8.41
C ILE A 183 -7.25 5.43 9.09
N HIS A 184 -8.17 6.16 8.45
CA HIS A 184 -8.65 7.47 8.93
C HIS A 184 -9.11 7.44 10.39
N ASP A 185 -9.73 6.33 10.79
CA ASP A 185 -10.34 6.10 12.10
C ASP A 185 -9.45 5.34 13.09
N ILE A 186 -8.17 5.08 12.77
CA ILE A 186 -7.25 4.27 13.61
C ILE A 186 -7.14 4.77 15.06
N GLY A 187 -7.37 6.07 15.29
CA GLY A 187 -7.32 6.65 16.62
C GLY A 187 -8.46 6.26 17.55
N LYS A 188 -9.55 5.65 17.04
CA LYS A 188 -10.65 5.14 17.87
C LYS A 188 -10.20 4.06 18.86
N ILE A 189 -9.02 3.47 18.66
CA ILE A 189 -8.40 2.59 19.65
C ILE A 189 -8.30 3.24 21.04
N GLY A 190 -8.06 4.55 21.10
CA GLY A 190 -7.94 5.31 22.34
C GLY A 190 -9.25 5.86 22.89
N VAL A 191 -10.39 5.61 22.23
CA VAL A 191 -11.72 6.00 22.71
C VAL A 191 -12.29 4.88 23.58
N LEU A 192 -12.89 5.25 24.72
CA LEU A 192 -13.53 4.31 25.64
C LEU A 192 -14.73 3.62 24.99
N ASP A 193 -14.90 2.32 25.23
CA ASP A 193 -15.99 1.51 24.67
C ASP A 193 -17.37 2.05 25.06
N SER A 194 -17.51 2.57 26.29
CA SER A 194 -18.76 3.19 26.75
C SER A 194 -19.17 4.42 25.94
N ILE A 195 -18.21 5.09 25.29
CA ILE A 195 -18.43 6.26 24.42
C ILE A 195 -18.57 5.78 22.97
N LEU A 196 -17.69 4.88 22.52
CA LEU A 196 -17.69 4.34 21.16
C LEU A 196 -19.00 3.60 20.83
N HIS A 197 -19.53 2.83 21.78
CA HIS A 197 -20.72 2.00 21.63
C HIS A 197 -21.94 2.57 22.36
N LYS A 198 -21.97 3.87 22.65
CA LYS A 198 -23.08 4.47 23.41
C LYS A 198 -24.41 4.35 22.65
N PRO A 199 -25.48 3.81 23.26
CA PRO A 199 -26.82 3.78 22.70
C PRO A 199 -27.51 5.14 22.71
N GLY A 200 -27.12 5.99 21.77
CA GLY A 200 -27.73 7.30 21.56
C GLY A 200 -26.70 8.39 21.26
N PRO A 201 -27.13 9.66 21.28
CA PRO A 201 -26.22 10.78 21.08
C PRO A 201 -25.21 10.88 22.24
N LEU A 202 -24.00 11.32 21.90
CA LEU A 202 -22.99 11.73 22.87
C LEU A 202 -23.42 13.02 23.57
N ASP A 203 -23.10 13.13 24.85
CA ASP A 203 -23.28 14.37 25.60
C ASP A 203 -22.11 15.35 25.38
N ALA A 204 -22.27 16.58 25.89
CA ALA A 204 -21.28 17.64 25.70
C ALA A 204 -19.89 17.31 26.29
N SER A 205 -19.81 16.41 27.28
CA SER A 205 -18.54 15.98 27.88
C SER A 205 -17.89 14.83 27.12
N GLU A 206 -18.69 14.00 26.45
CA GLU A 206 -18.24 12.86 25.65
C GLU A 206 -17.82 13.25 24.23
N VAL A 207 -18.41 14.30 23.64
CA VAL A 207 -18.07 14.75 22.28
C VAL A 207 -16.56 15.00 22.12
N PRO A 208 -15.87 15.77 23.00
CA PRO A 208 -14.42 15.95 22.89
C PRO A 208 -13.63 14.64 23.00
N MET A 209 -14.13 13.67 23.78
CA MET A 209 -13.47 12.37 23.97
C MET A 209 -13.56 11.52 22.69
N MET A 210 -14.71 11.55 22.00
CA MET A 210 -14.85 10.94 20.68
C MET A 210 -13.98 11.67 19.65
N GLN A 211 -14.02 13.00 19.60
CA GLN A 211 -13.26 13.81 18.65
C GLN A 211 -11.74 13.62 18.81
N ALA A 212 -11.25 13.27 20.00
CA ALA A 212 -9.84 13.02 20.26
C ALA A 212 -9.23 11.93 19.36
N HIS A 213 -10.03 11.05 18.76
CA HIS A 213 -9.52 10.00 17.86
C HIS A 213 -8.69 10.56 16.70
N VAL A 214 -8.98 11.76 16.18
CA VAL A 214 -8.18 12.34 15.08
C VAL A 214 -6.75 12.66 15.54
N ALA A 215 -6.58 13.18 16.76
CA ALA A 215 -5.28 13.50 17.34
C ALA A 215 -4.53 12.26 17.82
N ILE A 216 -5.25 11.27 18.36
CA ILE A 216 -4.70 9.98 18.75
C ILE A 216 -4.20 9.24 17.50
N GLY A 217 -5.02 9.17 16.45
CA GLY A 217 -4.67 8.53 15.18
C GLY A 217 -3.45 9.18 14.54
N GLU A 218 -3.41 10.52 14.52
CA GLU A 218 -2.23 11.24 14.04
C GLU A 218 -0.98 10.90 14.88
N SER A 219 -1.10 10.84 16.21
CA SER A 219 0.02 10.51 17.10
C SER A 219 0.53 9.08 16.93
N ILE A 220 -0.35 8.13 16.62
CA ILE A 220 0.00 6.74 16.32
C ILE A 220 0.81 6.65 15.02
N VAL A 221 0.41 7.41 14.00
CA VAL A 221 1.00 7.30 12.65
C VAL A 221 2.21 8.22 12.46
N ARG A 222 2.29 9.35 13.17
CA ARG A 222 3.36 10.37 13.03
C ARG A 222 4.80 9.82 13.12
N PRO A 223 5.13 8.85 14.00
CA PRO A 223 6.48 8.27 14.05
C PRO A 223 6.89 7.51 12.78
N LEU A 224 5.93 7.11 11.95
CA LEU A 224 6.14 6.27 10.77
C LEU A 224 6.40 7.17 9.55
N ARG A 225 7.68 7.39 9.25
CA ARG A 225 8.11 8.37 8.22
C ARG A 225 7.51 8.11 6.83
N SER A 226 7.33 6.83 6.48
CA SER A 226 6.76 6.39 5.20
C SER A 226 5.28 6.71 5.03
N THR A 227 4.57 7.08 6.11
CA THR A 227 3.13 7.39 6.09
C THR A 227 2.83 8.85 6.41
N SER A 228 3.85 9.72 6.38
CA SER A 228 3.69 11.17 6.57
C SER A 228 2.62 11.80 5.68
N GLY A 229 2.46 11.30 4.43
CA GLY A 229 1.41 11.74 3.51
C GLY A 229 -0.02 11.38 3.93
N LEU A 230 -0.20 10.46 4.88
CA LEU A 230 -1.51 10.01 5.38
C LEU A 230 -2.01 10.85 6.57
N LEU A 231 -1.10 11.49 7.31
CA LEU A 231 -1.42 12.29 8.51
C LEU A 231 -2.49 13.35 8.25
N PRO A 232 -2.49 14.09 7.12
CA PRO A 232 -3.52 15.10 6.86
C PRO A 232 -4.93 14.50 6.72
N ILE A 233 -5.06 13.25 6.24
CA ILE A 233 -6.36 12.58 6.14
C ILE A 233 -6.85 12.21 7.55
N ILE A 234 -5.99 11.56 8.34
CA ILE A 234 -6.33 11.14 9.71
C ILE A 234 -6.72 12.34 10.56
N ARG A 235 -5.95 13.43 10.50
CA ARG A 235 -6.20 14.62 11.30
C ARG A 235 -7.46 15.37 10.88
N HIS A 236 -7.76 15.46 9.58
CA HIS A 236 -8.73 16.43 9.06
C HIS A 236 -9.96 15.84 8.36
N HIS A 237 -10.19 14.53 8.38
CA HIS A 237 -11.36 13.92 7.73
C HIS A 237 -12.71 14.35 8.36
N HIS A 238 -12.69 14.94 9.55
CA HIS A 238 -13.85 15.56 10.20
C HIS A 238 -13.86 17.10 10.16
N GLU A 239 -12.95 17.72 9.42
CA GLU A 239 -13.09 19.13 9.09
C GLU A 239 -14.31 19.34 8.19
N ARG A 240 -15.02 20.44 8.39
CA ARG A 240 -16.20 20.79 7.61
C ARG A 240 -15.87 21.92 6.66
N PHE A 241 -16.44 21.88 5.47
CA PHE A 241 -16.19 22.89 4.44
C PHE A 241 -16.51 24.33 4.90
N ASP A 242 -17.45 24.50 5.83
CA ASP A 242 -17.84 25.75 6.47
C ASP A 242 -16.91 26.23 7.59
N GLY A 243 -15.95 25.41 8.03
CA GLY A 243 -15.03 25.70 9.14
C GLY A 243 -15.59 25.37 10.53
N LEU A 244 -16.75 24.73 10.62
CA LEU A 244 -17.36 24.31 11.90
C LEU A 244 -16.96 22.89 12.32
N GLY A 245 -15.98 22.31 11.61
CA GLY A 245 -15.44 20.98 11.88
C GLY A 245 -14.38 20.98 12.97
N TYR A 246 -13.66 19.88 13.05
CA TYR A 246 -12.58 19.68 14.02
C TYR A 246 -11.45 18.86 13.38
N PRO A 247 -10.22 18.90 13.93
CA PRO A 247 -9.81 19.54 15.19
C PRO A 247 -9.40 21.02 15.05
N ASP A 248 -9.10 21.50 13.85
CA ASP A 248 -8.44 22.79 13.62
C ASP A 248 -9.38 23.87 13.06
N GLY A 249 -10.60 23.50 12.64
CA GLY A 249 -11.58 24.45 12.12
C GLY A 249 -11.21 24.99 10.74
N LEU A 250 -10.53 24.16 9.93
CA LEU A 250 -10.09 24.52 8.59
C LEU A 250 -11.30 24.77 7.68
N ARG A 251 -11.24 25.80 6.83
CA ARG A 251 -12.35 26.17 5.96
C ARG A 251 -12.07 25.91 4.48
N ALA A 252 -13.08 25.39 3.78
CA ALA A 252 -13.09 25.21 2.33
C ALA A 252 -11.81 24.54 1.77
N ARG A 253 -10.94 25.32 1.12
CA ARG A 253 -9.74 24.81 0.42
C ARG A 253 -8.51 24.75 1.34
N GLU A 254 -8.59 25.24 2.58
CA GLU A 254 -7.58 25.03 3.62
C GLU A 254 -7.54 23.57 4.07
N ILE A 255 -8.69 22.88 3.98
CA ILE A 255 -8.79 21.45 4.26
C ILE A 255 -8.04 20.68 3.15
N PRO A 256 -7.07 19.80 3.49
CA PRO A 256 -6.37 18.99 2.52
C PRO A 256 -7.33 18.30 1.55
N ARG A 257 -7.06 18.37 0.24
CA ARG A 257 -7.97 17.82 -0.78
C ARG A 257 -8.29 16.34 -0.53
N ALA A 258 -7.29 15.57 -0.10
CA ALA A 258 -7.49 14.15 0.20
C ALA A 258 -8.44 13.92 1.38
N ALA A 259 -8.35 14.73 2.45
CA ALA A 259 -9.25 14.66 3.59
C ALA A 259 -10.69 15.00 3.19
N ARG A 260 -10.89 15.99 2.30
CA ARG A 260 -12.23 16.34 1.77
C ARG A 260 -12.86 15.20 0.98
N ILE A 261 -12.06 14.49 0.17
CA ILE A 261 -12.55 13.32 -0.59
C ILE A 261 -12.93 12.18 0.37
N VAL A 262 -12.02 11.83 1.30
CA VAL A 262 -12.27 10.75 2.28
C VAL A 262 -13.49 11.05 3.15
N SER A 263 -13.67 12.29 3.59
CA SER A 263 -14.83 12.71 4.39
C SER A 263 -16.18 12.48 3.69
N VAL A 264 -16.22 12.69 2.36
CA VAL A 264 -17.43 12.42 1.55
C VAL A 264 -17.67 10.92 1.39
N CYS A 265 -16.61 10.14 1.14
CA CYS A 265 -16.70 8.69 1.01
C CYS A 265 -17.10 8.01 2.33
N ASP A 266 -16.52 8.42 3.46
CA ASP A 266 -16.89 7.94 4.80
C ASP A 266 -18.36 8.26 5.10
N ALA A 267 -18.78 9.51 4.89
CA ALA A 267 -20.17 9.91 5.10
C ALA A 267 -21.15 9.11 4.22
N PHE A 268 -20.80 8.85 2.96
CA PHE A 268 -21.62 8.02 2.08
C PHE A 268 -21.74 6.59 2.61
N ASP A 269 -20.61 5.93 2.90
CA ASP A 269 -20.59 4.55 3.40
C ASP A 269 -21.37 4.44 4.72
N ALA A 270 -21.17 5.40 5.62
CA ALA A 270 -21.91 5.52 6.86
C ALA A 270 -23.44 5.55 6.65
N LEU A 271 -23.92 6.27 5.63
CA LEU A 271 -25.35 6.47 5.35
C LEU A 271 -26.02 5.22 4.75
N VAL A 272 -25.31 4.48 3.90
CA VAL A 272 -25.87 3.33 3.15
C VAL A 272 -25.67 1.98 3.85
N ASN A 273 -24.97 1.96 5.00
CA ASN A 273 -24.78 0.77 5.83
C ASN A 273 -25.48 0.91 7.19
N ASP A 274 -25.85 -0.23 7.78
CA ASP A 274 -26.50 -0.27 9.09
C ASP A 274 -25.53 0.14 10.19
N ARG A 275 -26.05 0.86 11.19
CA ARG A 275 -25.34 1.20 12.43
C ARG A 275 -26.16 0.74 13.64
N PRO A 276 -25.53 0.46 14.81
CA PRO A 276 -26.22 -0.07 15.99
C PRO A 276 -27.51 0.66 16.40
N TYR A 277 -27.61 1.96 16.10
CA TYR A 277 -28.76 2.81 16.45
C TYR A 277 -29.42 3.49 15.23
N ARG A 278 -29.05 3.10 14.00
CA ARG A 278 -29.58 3.70 12.79
C ARG A 278 -29.63 2.69 11.64
N LEU A 279 -30.83 2.43 11.13
CA LEU A 279 -31.00 1.67 9.89
C LEU A 279 -30.32 2.39 8.71
N ARG A 280 -29.76 1.60 7.80
CA ARG A 280 -29.23 2.12 6.53
C ARG A 280 -30.28 2.91 5.76
N ARG A 281 -29.83 3.92 5.03
CA ARG A 281 -30.64 4.71 4.10
C ARG A 281 -30.55 4.14 2.69
N SER A 282 -31.49 4.49 1.83
CA SER A 282 -31.33 4.21 0.40
C SER A 282 -30.16 5.01 -0.17
N THR A 283 -29.64 4.58 -1.32
CA THR A 283 -28.55 5.32 -1.98
C THR A 283 -29.03 6.71 -2.38
N GLU A 284 -30.27 6.83 -2.85
CA GLU A 284 -30.89 8.10 -3.24
C GLU A 284 -31.00 9.06 -2.05
N GLU A 285 -31.42 8.55 -0.89
CA GLU A 285 -31.49 9.31 0.36
C GLU A 285 -30.09 9.75 0.83
N ALA A 286 -29.10 8.85 0.77
CA ALA A 286 -27.73 9.17 1.13
C ALA A 286 -27.17 10.32 0.26
N VAL A 287 -27.39 10.28 -1.04
CA VAL A 287 -26.97 11.34 -1.96
C VAL A 287 -27.73 12.64 -1.75
N ALA A 288 -29.04 12.58 -1.46
CA ALA A 288 -29.82 13.76 -1.13
C ALA A 288 -29.25 14.47 0.12
N VAL A 289 -28.83 13.70 1.13
CA VAL A 289 -28.20 14.22 2.35
C VAL A 289 -26.85 14.85 2.05
N LEU A 290 -26.00 14.19 1.26
CA LEU A 290 -24.70 14.74 0.86
C LEU A 290 -24.84 16.04 0.07
N ARG A 291 -25.78 16.09 -0.88
CA ARG A 291 -26.09 17.31 -1.65
C ARG A 291 -26.61 18.44 -0.78
N ALA A 292 -27.46 18.16 0.20
CA ALA A 292 -27.94 19.16 1.14
C ALA A 292 -26.81 19.73 2.03
N GLY A 293 -25.78 18.92 2.32
CA GLY A 293 -24.59 19.36 3.07
C GLY A 293 -23.43 19.88 2.19
N ALA A 294 -23.59 19.94 0.86
CA ALA A 294 -22.55 20.44 -0.04
C ALA A 294 -22.29 21.93 0.22
N GLY A 295 -21.02 22.30 0.35
CA GLY A 295 -20.58 23.67 0.63
C GLY A 295 -20.70 24.08 2.10
N THR A 296 -21.26 23.22 2.95
CA THR A 296 -21.29 23.40 4.41
C THR A 296 -20.49 22.29 5.10
N GLN A 297 -21.00 21.07 5.12
CA GLN A 297 -20.30 19.93 5.69
C GLN A 297 -19.21 19.42 4.75
N TRP A 298 -19.54 19.27 3.46
CA TRP A 298 -18.70 18.59 2.49
C TRP A 298 -18.29 19.48 1.32
N ASP A 299 -17.20 19.12 0.65
CA ASP A 299 -16.78 19.77 -0.59
C ASP A 299 -17.80 19.51 -1.71
N PRO A 300 -18.39 20.56 -2.32
CA PRO A 300 -19.34 20.39 -3.42
C PRO A 300 -18.78 19.57 -4.58
N GLU A 301 -17.50 19.76 -4.93
CA GLU A 301 -16.87 19.07 -6.06
C GLU A 301 -16.80 17.55 -5.84
N ALA A 302 -16.46 17.13 -4.61
CA ALA A 302 -16.39 15.73 -4.24
C ALA A 302 -17.78 15.10 -4.13
N VAL A 303 -18.77 15.84 -3.60
CA VAL A 303 -20.17 15.38 -3.52
C VAL A 303 -20.76 15.19 -4.91
N ASP A 304 -20.60 16.15 -5.81
CA ASP A 304 -21.13 16.08 -7.17
C ASP A 304 -20.51 14.92 -7.94
N LEU A 305 -19.20 14.73 -7.79
CA LEU A 305 -18.51 13.62 -8.44
C LEU A 305 -18.97 12.27 -7.90
N LEU A 306 -19.06 12.10 -6.57
CA LEU A 306 -19.59 10.88 -5.96
C LEU A 306 -21.00 10.58 -6.46
N ALA A 307 -21.88 11.58 -6.48
CA ALA A 307 -23.25 11.42 -6.97
C ALA A 307 -23.30 11.03 -8.45
N SER A 308 -22.39 11.55 -9.28
CA SER A 308 -22.31 11.23 -10.71
C SER A 308 -21.79 9.81 -11.00
N GLN A 309 -21.03 9.23 -10.06
CA GLN A 309 -20.38 7.93 -10.23
C GLN A 309 -20.96 6.81 -9.35
N LEU A 310 -22.15 7.03 -8.79
CA LEU A 310 -22.82 6.04 -7.94
C LEU A 310 -22.84 4.61 -8.49
N PRO A 311 -23.14 4.36 -9.78
CA PRO A 311 -23.16 2.99 -10.29
C PRO A 311 -21.82 2.27 -10.11
N ALA A 312 -20.70 2.97 -10.34
CA ALA A 312 -19.36 2.41 -10.16
C ALA A 312 -19.04 2.21 -8.67
N ILE A 313 -19.35 3.19 -7.82
CA ILE A 313 -19.06 3.16 -6.38
C ILE A 313 -19.82 2.02 -5.68
N GLN A 314 -21.07 1.76 -6.08
CA GLN A 314 -21.85 0.66 -5.53
C GLN A 314 -21.26 -0.72 -5.85
N HIS A 315 -20.43 -0.84 -6.89
CA HIS A 315 -19.80 -2.10 -7.26
C HIS A 315 -18.45 -2.31 -6.52
N LEU A 316 -17.84 -1.25 -5.98
CA LEU A 316 -16.56 -1.25 -5.26
C LEU A 316 -16.68 -1.78 -3.81
N GLY A 317 -17.23 -2.98 -3.65
CA GLY A 317 -17.48 -3.58 -2.34
C GLY A 317 -18.41 -4.80 -2.35
N ALA A 318 -18.90 -5.18 -3.53
CA ALA A 318 -19.71 -6.39 -3.74
C ALA A 318 -18.86 -7.65 -4.02
N ALA A 319 -17.53 -7.58 -3.87
CA ALA A 319 -16.57 -8.65 -4.17
C ALA A 319 -15.98 -9.32 -2.91
#